data_AF-A0ABD4RT41-F1
#
_entry.id   AF-A0ABD4RT41-F1
#
_cell.length_a   1.000
_cell.length_b   1.000
_cell.length_c   1.000
_cell.angle_alpha   90.00
_cell.angle_beta   90.00
_cell.angle_gamma   90.00
#
_symmetry.space_group_name_H-M   'P 1'
#
loop_
_entity.id
_entity.type
_entity.pdbx_description
1 polymer ?
#
loop_
_entity_poly.entity_id
_entity_poly.type
_entity_poly.pdbx_seq_one_letter_code
_entity_poly.pdbx_strand_id
1 'polypeptide(L)'
;MEKNYTMPIYQKIALDIANKIYTGEIQEDSVLFGRSVLAGKYNVSPETIRRAVKILEDIGVVKSIKGKGVIVLSPDKASSFIKKYRDITNISSYKSTLYNLIDTKSNLENEILDTINKIIDYSNRLEIINPLVPVQFTINSNCKYIGQTAAQTKFWQNTGATIVAIKRGEELIISPGPYIEFLEGDILLVVGDQHIYNSIPMFLYENEK
;
A
#
# COMPACT_ATOMS: atom_id res chain seq x y z
N MET A 1 -14.32 -10.18 11.14
CA MET A 1 -15.56 -10.97 10.97
C MET A 1 -16.35 -10.34 9.81
N GLU A 2 -16.03 -10.74 8.59
CA GLU A 2 -16.62 -10.18 7.37
C GLU A 2 -18.09 -10.61 7.27
N LYS A 3 -19.01 -9.65 7.41
CA LYS A 3 -20.40 -9.87 6.99
C LYS A 3 -20.40 -9.93 5.48
N ASN A 4 -20.37 -11.14 4.92
CA ASN A 4 -20.74 -11.39 3.53
C ASN A 4 -22.11 -10.74 3.28
N TYR A 5 -22.13 -9.56 2.66
CA TYR A 5 -23.32 -8.83 2.25
C TYR A 5 -23.98 -9.55 1.07
N THR A 6 -24.39 -10.79 1.29
CA THR A 6 -25.20 -11.53 0.33
C THR A 6 -26.63 -11.08 0.47
N MET A 7 -27.23 -10.66 -0.65
CA MET A 7 -28.63 -10.25 -0.69
C MET A 7 -29.50 -11.36 -0.05
N PRO A 8 -30.33 -11.04 0.97
CA PRO A 8 -31.23 -11.99 1.59
C PRO A 8 -32.12 -12.70 0.56
N ILE A 9 -32.37 -13.99 0.76
CA ILE A 9 -33.09 -14.85 -0.20
C ILE A 9 -34.46 -14.27 -0.58
N TYR A 10 -35.22 -13.75 0.37
CA TYR A 10 -36.53 -13.14 0.10
C TYR A 10 -36.44 -11.87 -0.78
N GLN A 11 -35.33 -11.12 -0.72
CA GLN A 11 -35.09 -9.96 -1.59
C GLN A 11 -34.71 -10.39 -3.01
N LYS A 12 -33.91 -11.46 -3.15
CA LYS A 12 -33.62 -12.06 -4.46
C LYS A 12 -34.89 -12.53 -5.16
N ILE A 13 -35.78 -13.20 -4.42
CA ILE A 13 -37.08 -13.65 -4.95
C ILE A 13 -37.96 -12.47 -5.34
N ALA A 14 -38.02 -11.42 -4.51
CA ALA A 14 -38.78 -10.21 -4.84
C ALA A 14 -38.25 -9.54 -6.12
N LEU A 15 -36.92 -9.43 -6.27
CA LEU A 15 -36.27 -8.88 -7.46
C LEU A 15 -36.56 -9.72 -8.72
N ASP A 16 -36.52 -11.05 -8.61
CA ASP A 16 -36.85 -11.95 -9.72
C ASP A 16 -38.31 -11.81 -10.16
N ILE A 17 -39.25 -11.81 -9.21
CA ILE A 17 -40.68 -11.61 -9.50
C ILE A 17 -40.91 -10.23 -10.13
N ALA A 18 -40.27 -9.17 -9.62
CA ALA A 18 -40.38 -7.84 -10.20
C ALA A 18 -39.83 -7.79 -11.64
N ASN A 19 -38.72 -8.47 -11.93
CA ASN A 19 -38.19 -8.57 -13.29
C ASN A 19 -39.18 -9.27 -14.22
N LYS A 20 -39.80 -10.37 -13.78
CA LYS A 20 -40.80 -11.10 -14.59
C LYS A 20 -42.07 -10.29 -14.88
N ILE A 21 -42.49 -9.45 -13.92
CA ILE A 21 -43.58 -8.50 -14.13
C ILE A 21 -43.16 -7.41 -15.13
N TYR A 22 -41.94 -6.88 -14.99
CA TYR A 22 -41.42 -5.84 -15.86
C TYR A 22 -41.18 -6.32 -17.30
N THR A 23 -40.69 -7.55 -17.50
CA THR A 23 -40.47 -8.14 -18.83
C THR A 23 -41.76 -8.58 -19.51
N GLY A 24 -42.90 -8.54 -18.81
CA GLY A 24 -44.20 -8.96 -19.34
C GLY A 24 -44.43 -10.48 -19.33
N GLU A 25 -43.54 -11.27 -18.72
CA GLU A 25 -43.81 -12.70 -18.46
C GLU A 25 -45.03 -12.89 -17.54
N ILE A 26 -45.27 -11.92 -16.66
CA ILE A 26 -46.45 -11.85 -15.80
C ILE A 26 -47.19 -10.56 -16.14
N GLN A 27 -48.40 -10.70 -16.71
CA GLN A 27 -49.20 -9.56 -17.14
C GLN A 27 -49.78 -8.80 -15.95
N GLU A 28 -50.01 -7.51 -16.14
CA GLU A 28 -50.80 -6.68 -15.23
C GLU A 28 -52.20 -7.26 -15.03
N ASP A 29 -52.77 -7.09 -13.83
CA ASP A 29 -54.05 -7.68 -13.38
C ASP A 29 -54.12 -9.21 -13.37
N SER A 30 -53.06 -9.92 -13.76
CA SER A 30 -52.99 -11.37 -13.65
C SER A 30 -52.77 -11.82 -12.20
N VAL A 31 -53.25 -13.03 -11.92
CA VAL A 31 -53.07 -13.68 -10.62
C VAL A 31 -51.74 -14.44 -10.63
N LEU A 32 -50.81 -14.00 -9.79
CA LEU A 32 -49.59 -14.73 -9.47
C LEU A 32 -49.92 -16.07 -8.80
N PHE A 33 -49.05 -17.05 -9.04
CA PHE A 33 -49.12 -18.35 -8.38
C PHE A 33 -49.24 -18.20 -6.86
N GLY A 34 -50.08 -19.04 -6.24
CA GLY A 34 -50.29 -19.03 -4.79
C GLY A 34 -48.98 -19.23 -4.01
N ARG A 35 -48.97 -18.79 -2.75
CA ARG A 35 -47.76 -18.79 -1.89
C ARG A 35 -47.08 -20.16 -1.79
N SER A 36 -47.85 -21.25 -1.74
CA SER A 36 -47.32 -22.62 -1.68
C SER A 36 -46.68 -23.09 -3.01
N VAL A 37 -47.22 -22.65 -4.15
CA VAL A 37 -46.69 -23.00 -5.48
C VAL A 37 -45.38 -22.25 -5.73
N LEU A 38 -45.33 -20.95 -5.38
CA LEU A 38 -44.09 -20.17 -5.44
C LEU A 38 -43.03 -20.74 -4.48
N ALA A 39 -43.42 -21.20 -3.30
CA ALA A 39 -42.49 -21.81 -2.35
C ALA A 39 -41.82 -23.06 -2.92
N GLY A 40 -42.60 -23.93 -3.60
CA GLY A 40 -42.06 -25.08 -4.33
C GLY A 40 -41.14 -24.69 -5.49
N LYS A 41 -41.55 -23.71 -6.31
CA LYS A 41 -40.77 -23.27 -7.49
C LYS A 41 -39.41 -22.65 -7.11
N TYR A 42 -39.37 -21.89 -6.02
CA TYR A 42 -38.14 -21.27 -5.52
C TYR A 42 -37.40 -22.14 -4.48
N ASN A 43 -37.94 -23.32 -4.15
CA ASN A 43 -37.39 -24.25 -3.16
C ASN A 43 -37.10 -23.58 -1.79
N VAL A 44 -38.04 -22.77 -1.30
CA VAL A 44 -37.93 -22.02 -0.04
C VAL A 44 -39.15 -22.22 0.86
N SER A 45 -39.06 -21.79 2.11
CA SER A 45 -40.22 -21.81 3.01
C SER A 45 -41.35 -20.87 2.55
N PRO A 46 -42.62 -21.22 2.77
CA PRO A 46 -43.75 -20.33 2.48
C PRO A 46 -43.64 -18.96 3.16
N GLU A 47 -42.99 -18.90 4.33
CA GLU A 47 -42.73 -17.66 5.05
C GLU A 47 -41.74 -16.74 4.32
N THR A 48 -40.76 -17.32 3.61
CA THR A 48 -39.82 -16.56 2.77
C THR A 48 -40.54 -15.93 1.58
N ILE A 49 -41.46 -16.67 0.94
CA ILE A 49 -42.31 -16.13 -0.12
C ILE A 49 -43.25 -15.04 0.43
N ARG A 50 -43.85 -15.27 1.60
CA ARG A 50 -44.70 -14.26 2.26
C ARG A 50 -43.94 -12.95 2.45
N ARG A 51 -42.69 -13.00 2.90
CA ARG A 51 -41.82 -11.83 3.05
C ARG A 51 -41.47 -11.17 1.71
N ALA A 52 -41.17 -11.96 0.68
CA ALA A 52 -40.87 -11.43 -0.65
C ALA A 52 -42.08 -10.70 -1.27
N VAL A 53 -43.26 -11.32 -1.20
CA VAL A 53 -44.53 -10.74 -1.68
C VAL A 53 -44.90 -9.49 -0.87
N LYS A 54 -44.67 -9.50 0.45
CA LYS A 54 -44.96 -8.36 1.33
C LYS A 54 -44.19 -7.11 0.90
N ILE A 55 -42.92 -7.24 0.53
CA ILE A 55 -42.08 -6.11 0.08
C ILE A 55 -42.57 -5.55 -1.26
N LEU A 56 -42.97 -6.42 -2.18
CA LEU A 56 -43.56 -6.00 -3.45
C LEU A 56 -44.92 -5.32 -3.23
N GLU A 57 -45.68 -5.78 -2.25
CA GLU A 57 -46.97 -5.21 -1.86
C GLU A 57 -46.82 -3.82 -1.21
N ASP A 58 -45.85 -3.63 -0.32
CA ASP A 58 -45.60 -2.35 0.35
C ASP A 58 -45.24 -1.23 -0.64
N ILE A 59 -44.68 -1.60 -1.81
CA ILE A 59 -44.31 -0.67 -2.89
C ILE A 59 -45.42 -0.57 -3.95
N GLY A 60 -46.47 -1.40 -3.82
CA GLY A 60 -47.64 -1.41 -4.70
C GLY A 60 -47.41 -2.06 -6.05
N VAL A 61 -46.41 -2.95 -6.16
CA VAL A 61 -46.18 -3.77 -7.36
C VAL A 61 -47.22 -4.88 -7.47
N VAL A 62 -47.62 -5.45 -6.32
CA VAL A 62 -48.62 -6.53 -6.21
C VAL A 62 -49.58 -6.27 -5.06
N LYS A 63 -50.69 -7.00 -4.99
CA LYS A 63 -51.66 -6.96 -3.88
C LYS A 63 -52.13 -8.35 -3.50
N SER A 64 -52.11 -8.69 -2.22
CA SER A 64 -52.64 -9.96 -1.74
C SER A 64 -54.14 -9.85 -1.44
N ILE A 65 -54.97 -10.64 -2.13
CA ILE A 65 -56.41 -10.71 -1.89
C ILE A 65 -56.76 -12.06 -1.27
N LYS A 66 -57.43 -12.02 -0.11
CA LYS A 66 -57.90 -13.22 0.60
C LYS A 66 -58.82 -14.03 -0.31
N GLY A 67 -58.48 -15.30 -0.57
CA GLY A 67 -59.25 -16.21 -1.42
C GLY A 67 -58.99 -16.11 -2.93
N LYS A 68 -58.36 -15.04 -3.44
CA LYS A 68 -58.03 -14.88 -4.88
C LYS A 68 -56.55 -14.99 -5.22
N GLY A 69 -55.64 -14.87 -4.24
CA GLY A 69 -54.20 -14.99 -4.47
C GLY A 69 -53.48 -13.64 -4.44
N VAL A 70 -52.42 -13.50 -5.24
CA VAL A 70 -51.63 -12.28 -5.37
C VAL A 70 -51.88 -11.71 -6.76
N ILE A 71 -52.28 -10.44 -6.87
CA ILE A 71 -52.59 -9.79 -8.15
C ILE A 71 -51.48 -8.78 -8.47
N VAL A 72 -51.04 -8.72 -9.73
CA VAL A 72 -50.09 -7.71 -10.21
C VAL A 72 -50.81 -6.39 -10.44
N LEU A 73 -50.30 -5.30 -9.85
CA LEU A 73 -50.93 -3.99 -9.93
C LEU A 73 -50.31 -3.05 -10.96
N SER A 74 -48.99 -3.08 -11.13
CA SER A 74 -48.31 -2.11 -12.00
C SER A 74 -46.88 -2.55 -12.36
N PRO A 75 -46.60 -2.76 -13.66
CA PRO A 75 -45.25 -2.99 -14.17
C PRO A 75 -44.30 -1.80 -13.97
N ASP A 76 -44.80 -0.56 -14.01
CA ASP A 76 -43.98 0.65 -13.81
C ASP A 76 -43.41 0.74 -12.39
N LYS A 77 -44.21 0.34 -11.40
CA LYS A 77 -43.75 0.22 -10.01
C LYS A 77 -42.74 -0.92 -9.85
N ALA A 78 -42.86 -1.99 -10.62
CA ALA A 78 -41.86 -3.06 -10.65
C ALA A 78 -40.51 -2.54 -11.18
N SER A 79 -40.50 -1.71 -12.23
CA SER A 79 -39.29 -1.05 -12.75
C SER A 79 -38.61 -0.17 -11.69
N SER A 80 -39.41 0.63 -10.98
CA SER A 80 -38.92 1.49 -9.89
C SER A 80 -38.31 0.69 -8.73
N PHE A 81 -38.93 -0.45 -8.40
CA PHE A 81 -38.39 -1.39 -7.41
C PHE A 81 -37.03 -1.95 -7.82
N ILE A 82 -36.89 -2.41 -9.07
CA ILE A 82 -35.65 -2.98 -9.61
C ILE A 82 -34.51 -1.97 -9.56
N LYS A 83 -34.74 -0.72 -9.99
CA LYS A 83 -33.71 0.34 -9.93
C LYS A 83 -33.22 0.57 -8.50
N LYS A 84 -34.15 0.79 -7.57
CA LYS A 84 -33.83 1.07 -6.16
C LYS A 84 -33.04 -0.05 -5.50
N TYR A 85 -33.36 -1.32 -5.79
CA TYR A 85 -32.66 -2.46 -5.22
C TYR A 85 -31.29 -2.71 -5.85
N ARG A 86 -31.10 -2.40 -7.14
CA ARG A 86 -29.77 -2.45 -7.80
C ARG A 86 -28.82 -1.41 -7.22
N ASP A 87 -29.30 -0.20 -6.93
CA ASP A 87 -28.46 0.86 -6.37
C ASP A 87 -27.93 0.50 -4.98
N ILE A 88 -28.77 -0.10 -4.12
CA ILE A 88 -28.37 -0.56 -2.79
C ILE A 88 -27.32 -1.67 -2.87
N THR A 89 -27.45 -2.61 -3.81
CA THR A 89 -26.44 -3.65 -4.02
C THR A 89 -25.11 -3.06 -4.50
N ASN A 90 -25.17 -2.09 -5.41
CA ASN A 90 -23.98 -1.43 -5.97
C ASN A 90 -23.18 -0.68 -4.88
N ILE A 91 -23.85 0.03 -3.96
CA ILE A 91 -23.15 0.75 -2.89
C ILE A 91 -22.36 -0.22 -1.99
N SER A 92 -22.94 -1.37 -1.67
CA SER A 92 -22.26 -2.37 -0.83
C SER A 92 -21.07 -3.01 -1.54
N SER A 93 -21.18 -3.27 -2.85
CA SER A 93 -20.08 -3.83 -3.64
C SER A 93 -18.97 -2.80 -3.82
N TYR A 94 -19.29 -1.54 -4.14
CA TYR A 94 -18.30 -0.47 -4.24
C TYR A 94 -17.55 -0.25 -2.92
N LYS A 95 -18.24 -0.34 -1.77
CA LYS A 95 -17.58 -0.24 -0.46
C LYS A 95 -16.61 -1.41 -0.21
N SER A 96 -17.00 -2.63 -0.59
CA SER A 96 -16.12 -3.80 -0.49
C SER A 96 -14.89 -3.65 -1.41
N THR A 97 -15.11 -3.26 -2.67
CA THR A 97 -14.04 -2.98 -3.62
C THR A 97 -13.09 -1.90 -3.10
N LEU A 98 -13.61 -0.82 -2.52
CA LEU A 98 -12.79 0.24 -1.94
C LEU A 98 -11.88 -0.28 -0.82
N TYR A 99 -12.41 -1.08 0.12
CA TYR A 99 -11.58 -1.65 1.18
C TYR A 99 -10.49 -2.57 0.63
N ASN A 100 -10.81 -3.40 -0.37
CA ASN A 100 -9.81 -4.24 -1.03
C ASN A 100 -8.73 -3.41 -1.73
N LEU A 101 -9.11 -2.30 -2.39
CA LEU A 101 -8.16 -1.38 -3.02
C LEU A 101 -7.24 -0.71 -1.99
N ILE A 102 -7.79 -0.30 -0.84
CA ILE A 102 -7.01 0.28 0.26
C ILE A 102 -5.99 -0.73 0.79
N ASP A 103 -6.40 -1.97 0.99
CA ASP A 103 -5.51 -3.04 1.49
C ASP A 103 -4.40 -3.36 0.47
N THR A 104 -4.78 -3.48 -0.80
CA THR A 104 -3.82 -3.69 -1.90
C THR A 104 -2.81 -2.53 -1.99
N LYS A 105 -3.26 -1.28 -1.83
CA LYS A 105 -2.39 -0.10 -1.80
C LYS A 105 -1.37 -0.20 -0.65
N SER A 106 -1.81 -0.57 0.55
CA SER A 106 -0.93 -0.69 1.71
C SER A 106 0.15 -1.76 1.50
N ASN A 107 -0.20 -2.89 0.89
CA ASN A 107 0.77 -3.94 0.57
C ASN A 107 1.79 -3.47 -0.47
N LEU A 108 1.34 -2.75 -1.50
CA LEU A 108 2.22 -2.17 -2.51
C LEU A 108 3.20 -1.14 -1.92
N GLU A 109 2.73 -0.29 -1.01
CA GLU A 109 3.58 0.68 -0.29
C GLU A 109 4.69 -0.03 0.50
N ASN A 110 4.38 -1.14 1.19
CA ASN A 110 5.38 -1.94 1.90
C ASN A 110 6.41 -2.57 0.94
N GLU A 111 5.98 -3.09 -0.20
CA GLU A 111 6.87 -3.69 -1.21
C GLU A 111 7.82 -2.65 -1.83
N ILE A 112 7.34 -1.43 -2.04
CA ILE A 112 8.17 -0.29 -2.47
C ILE A 112 9.25 0.00 -1.44
N LEU A 113 8.89 0.10 -0.16
CA LEU A 113 9.84 0.37 0.92
C LEU A 113 10.90 -0.74 1.04
N ASP A 114 10.50 -2.00 0.97
CA ASP A 114 11.41 -3.14 0.96
C ASP A 114 12.38 -3.09 -0.22
N THR A 115 11.90 -2.66 -1.39
CA THR A 115 12.75 -2.52 -2.58
C THR A 115 13.74 -1.37 -2.43
N ILE A 116 13.32 -0.25 -1.87
CA ILE A 116 14.21 0.88 -1.53
C ILE A 116 15.30 0.42 -0.56
N ASN A 117 14.94 -0.30 0.51
CA ASN A 117 15.90 -0.83 1.48
C ASN A 117 16.91 -1.78 0.81
N LYS A 118 16.46 -2.65 -0.10
CA LYS A 118 17.37 -3.50 -0.89
C LYS A 118 18.32 -2.65 -1.73
N ILE A 119 17.83 -1.62 -2.42
CA ILE A 119 18.68 -0.72 -3.23
C ILE A 119 19.72 -0.04 -2.34
N ILE A 120 19.32 0.47 -1.17
CA ILE A 120 20.24 1.07 -0.19
C ILE A 120 21.27 0.05 0.27
N ASP A 121 20.86 -1.17 0.61
CA ASP A 121 21.80 -2.24 1.01
C ASP A 121 22.78 -2.59 -0.11
N TYR A 122 22.33 -2.65 -1.37
CA TYR A 122 23.22 -2.83 -2.51
C TYR A 122 24.15 -1.64 -2.71
N SER A 123 23.66 -0.41 -2.59
CA SER A 123 24.47 0.82 -2.69
C SER A 123 25.51 0.89 -1.59
N ASN A 124 25.14 0.59 -0.34
CA ASN A 124 26.07 0.54 0.79
C ASN A 124 27.11 -0.56 0.61
N ARG A 125 26.72 -1.74 0.09
CA ARG A 125 27.71 -2.77 -0.30
C ARG A 125 28.65 -2.25 -1.39
N LEU A 126 28.18 -1.46 -2.35
CA LEU A 126 29.04 -0.85 -3.36
C LEU A 126 29.95 0.25 -2.80
N GLU A 127 29.49 1.06 -1.83
CA GLU A 127 30.33 2.02 -1.10
C GLU A 127 31.41 1.33 -0.26
N ILE A 128 31.14 0.12 0.26
CA ILE A 128 32.09 -0.69 1.03
C ILE A 128 33.06 -1.49 0.13
N ILE A 129 32.75 -1.68 -1.16
CA ILE A 129 33.52 -2.56 -2.07
C ILE A 129 34.31 -1.77 -3.13
N ASN A 130 34.09 -0.45 -3.32
CA ASN A 130 34.81 0.30 -4.34
C ASN A 130 35.98 1.11 -3.73
N PRO A 131 37.25 0.65 -3.82
CA PRO A 131 38.44 1.39 -3.37
C PRO A 131 38.76 2.61 -4.25
N LEU A 132 37.75 3.27 -4.81
CA LEU A 132 37.84 4.48 -5.63
C LEU A 132 36.88 5.58 -5.14
N VAL A 133 35.98 5.28 -4.20
CA VAL A 133 35.13 6.30 -3.54
C VAL A 133 35.86 6.81 -2.30
N PRO A 134 36.21 8.11 -2.22
CA PRO A 134 36.92 8.63 -1.07
C PRO A 134 36.06 8.62 0.20
N VAL A 135 36.60 8.05 1.26
CA VAL A 135 36.07 8.11 2.63
C VAL A 135 36.49 9.43 3.27
N GLN A 136 35.66 9.98 4.15
CA GLN A 136 35.90 11.27 4.80
C GLN A 136 36.32 11.10 6.27
N PHE A 137 37.41 11.76 6.66
CA PHE A 137 37.86 11.85 8.06
C PHE A 137 38.03 13.31 8.45
N THR A 138 37.38 13.72 9.55
CA THR A 138 37.52 15.07 10.09
C THR A 138 38.71 15.13 11.04
N ILE A 139 39.55 16.16 10.90
CA ILE A 139 40.62 16.50 11.83
C ILE A 139 40.04 17.40 12.93
N ASN A 140 39.99 16.91 14.16
CA ASN A 140 39.58 17.69 15.33
C ASN A 140 40.81 18.09 16.18
N SER A 141 40.58 18.90 17.21
CA SER A 141 41.60 19.40 18.16
C SER A 141 42.49 18.32 18.79
N ASN A 142 42.02 17.07 18.85
CA ASN A 142 42.74 15.96 19.49
C ASN A 142 43.70 15.25 18.52
N CYS A 143 43.81 15.71 17.27
CA CYS A 143 44.72 15.13 16.29
C CYS A 143 46.17 15.46 16.66
N LYS A 144 47.02 14.44 16.82
CA LYS A 144 48.45 14.64 17.19
C LYS A 144 49.32 15.25 16.09
N TYR A 145 48.79 15.34 14.87
CA TYR A 145 49.54 15.79 13.69
C TYR A 145 49.12 17.17 13.19
N ILE A 146 48.37 17.95 13.98
CA ILE A 146 48.05 19.34 13.63
C ILE A 146 49.34 20.13 13.42
N GLY A 147 49.41 20.83 12.28
CA GLY A 147 50.57 21.61 11.84
C GLY A 147 51.71 20.78 11.22
N GLN A 148 51.57 19.46 11.11
CA GLN A 148 52.55 18.60 10.41
C GLN A 148 52.11 18.32 8.97
N THR A 149 53.07 18.13 8.08
CA THR A 149 52.78 17.83 6.67
C THR A 149 52.49 16.36 6.42
N ALA A 150 51.70 16.05 5.39
CA ALA A 150 51.39 14.67 4.99
C ALA A 150 52.65 13.80 4.78
N ALA A 151 53.76 14.39 4.30
CA ALA A 151 55.03 13.70 4.17
C ALA A 151 55.75 13.47 5.51
N GLN A 152 55.74 14.45 6.43
CA GLN A 152 56.34 14.31 7.76
C GLN A 152 55.67 13.19 8.56
N THR A 153 54.35 13.11 8.48
CA THR A 153 53.58 12.10 9.21
C THR A 153 53.69 10.71 8.57
N LYS A 154 54.25 10.60 7.35
CA LYS A 154 54.30 9.35 6.57
C LYS A 154 52.91 8.71 6.49
N PHE A 155 51.90 9.52 6.17
CA PHE A 155 50.48 9.15 6.28
C PHE A 155 50.18 7.83 5.57
N TRP A 156 50.59 7.70 4.30
CA TRP A 156 50.35 6.50 3.51
C TRP A 156 51.05 5.26 4.09
N GLN A 157 52.29 5.38 4.57
CA GLN A 157 53.01 4.24 5.16
C GLN A 157 52.41 3.75 6.47
N ASN A 158 51.79 4.65 7.26
CA ASN A 158 51.19 4.29 8.54
C ASN A 158 49.73 3.83 8.43
N THR A 159 49.00 4.30 7.43
CA THR A 159 47.54 4.06 7.31
C THR A 159 47.16 3.16 6.14
N GLY A 160 48.02 3.05 5.13
CA GLY A 160 47.69 2.41 3.85
C GLY A 160 46.79 3.25 2.94
N ALA A 161 46.42 4.46 3.36
CA ALA A 161 45.45 5.30 2.66
C ALA A 161 46.11 6.41 1.82
N THR A 162 45.54 6.70 0.66
CA THR A 162 45.96 7.79 -0.23
C THR A 162 45.04 8.98 -0.05
N ILE A 163 45.60 10.15 0.23
CA ILE A 163 44.83 11.40 0.32
C ILE A 163 44.57 11.90 -1.10
N VAL A 164 43.29 11.97 -1.49
CA VAL A 164 42.85 12.42 -2.81
C VAL A 164 42.48 13.90 -2.79
N ALA A 165 41.91 14.37 -1.68
CA ALA A 165 41.61 15.78 -1.47
C ALA A 165 41.57 16.15 0.02
N ILE A 166 41.70 17.44 0.32
CA ILE A 166 41.40 18.02 1.63
C ILE A 166 40.39 19.14 1.44
N LYS A 167 39.26 19.06 2.14
CA LYS A 167 38.30 20.17 2.22
C LYS A 167 38.60 20.99 3.47
N ARG A 168 38.88 22.29 3.29
CA ARG A 168 39.23 23.25 4.33
C ARG A 168 38.23 24.40 4.30
N GLY A 169 37.25 24.37 5.20
CA GLY A 169 36.09 25.26 5.13
C GLY A 169 35.34 25.05 3.82
N GLU A 170 35.27 26.09 2.98
CA GLU A 170 34.63 26.07 1.65
C GLU A 170 35.59 25.66 0.52
N GLU A 171 36.90 25.61 0.76
CA GLU A 171 37.89 25.28 -0.26
C GLU A 171 38.09 23.76 -0.36
N LEU A 172 38.16 23.24 -1.59
CA LEU A 172 38.51 21.85 -1.87
C LEU A 172 39.86 21.78 -2.59
N ILE A 173 40.87 21.28 -1.89
CA ILE A 173 42.23 21.10 -2.41
C ILE A 173 42.33 19.68 -2.97
N ILE A 174 42.35 19.55 -4.30
CA ILE A 174 42.46 18.27 -5.00
C ILE A 174 43.93 17.91 -5.20
N SER A 175 44.25 16.63 -5.02
CA SER A 175 45.62 16.07 -5.15
C SER A 175 46.63 16.85 -4.30
N PRO A 176 46.42 16.92 -2.98
CA PRO A 176 47.27 17.70 -2.11
C PRO A 176 48.70 17.14 -2.16
N GLY A 177 49.68 18.03 -2.36
CA GLY A 177 51.08 17.64 -2.42
C GLY A 177 51.63 17.15 -1.07
N PRO A 178 52.87 16.62 -1.04
CA PRO A 178 53.49 16.09 0.18
C PRO A 178 53.67 17.12 1.30
N TYR A 179 53.65 18.41 0.95
CA TYR A 179 53.87 19.53 1.88
C TYR A 179 52.57 20.07 2.49
N ILE A 180 51.41 19.47 2.21
CA ILE A 180 50.15 19.92 2.79
C ILE A 180 50.17 19.70 4.31
N GLU A 181 49.88 20.75 5.08
CA GLU A 181 49.74 20.66 6.54
C GLU A 181 48.32 20.28 6.93
N PHE A 182 48.21 19.41 7.95
CA PHE A 182 46.95 19.09 8.58
C PHE A 182 46.53 20.20 9.55
N LEU A 183 45.35 20.78 9.34
CA LEU A 183 44.79 21.79 10.22
C LEU A 183 43.51 21.29 10.90
N GLU A 184 43.20 21.83 12.08
CA GLU A 184 41.93 21.58 12.74
C GLU A 184 40.76 22.04 11.86
N GLY A 185 39.73 21.20 11.74
CA GLY A 185 38.58 21.43 10.87
C GLY A 185 38.75 20.93 9.44
N ASP A 186 39.93 20.45 9.06
CA ASP A 186 40.12 19.81 7.75
C ASP A 186 39.30 18.52 7.64
N ILE A 187 38.74 18.30 6.45
CA ILE A 187 38.11 17.03 6.07
C ILE A 187 39.00 16.36 5.04
N LEU A 188 39.63 15.26 5.43
CA LEU A 188 40.45 14.42 4.56
C LEU A 188 39.57 13.50 3.72
N LEU A 189 39.68 13.60 2.39
CA LEU A 189 39.10 12.64 1.46
C LEU A 189 40.18 11.63 1.07
N VAL A 190 40.02 10.40 1.52
CA VAL A 190 41.05 9.35 1.41
C VAL A 190 40.50 8.10 0.76
N VAL A 191 41.35 7.40 0.02
CA VAL A 191 41.03 6.16 -0.66
C VAL A 191 41.99 5.06 -0.21
N GLY A 192 41.46 3.87 0.01
CA GLY A 192 42.21 2.68 0.42
C GLY A 192 41.29 1.48 0.63
N ASP A 193 41.83 0.40 1.17
CA ASP A 193 41.07 -0.81 1.47
C ASP A 193 40.24 -0.67 2.78
N GLN A 194 39.55 -1.73 3.19
CA GLN A 194 38.73 -1.70 4.42
C GLN A 194 39.52 -1.44 5.70
N HIS A 195 40.85 -1.56 5.71
CA HIS A 195 41.65 -1.33 6.91
C HIS A 195 41.73 0.16 7.29
N ILE A 196 41.50 1.07 6.34
CA ILE A 196 41.62 2.52 6.55
C ILE A 196 40.62 3.06 7.58
N TYR A 197 39.45 2.43 7.72
CA TYR A 197 38.42 2.80 8.69
C TYR A 197 38.90 2.69 10.13
N ASN A 198 39.86 1.82 10.40
CA ASN A 198 40.45 1.63 11.72
C ASN A 198 41.84 2.26 11.81
N SER A 199 42.66 2.13 10.76
CA SER A 199 44.05 2.60 10.79
C SER A 199 44.14 4.12 10.84
N ILE A 200 43.25 4.86 10.15
CA ILE A 200 43.29 6.33 10.13
C ILE A 200 42.87 6.92 11.48
N PRO A 201 41.74 6.54 12.10
CA PRO A 201 41.42 7.04 13.44
C PRO A 201 42.50 6.71 14.47
N MET A 202 43.00 5.47 14.48
CA MET A 202 44.08 5.04 15.38
C MET A 202 45.40 5.79 15.10
N PHE A 203 45.64 6.15 13.84
CA PHE A 203 46.79 6.96 13.47
C PHE A 203 46.61 8.41 13.87
N LEU A 204 45.45 9.04 13.67
CA LEU A 204 45.24 10.46 13.97
C LEU A 204 45.04 10.74 15.47
N TYR A 205 44.41 9.80 16.18
CA TYR A 205 43.98 9.92 17.56
C TYR A 205 44.54 8.71 18.33
N GLU A 206 45.38 8.96 19.36
CA GLU A 206 45.83 7.87 20.23
C GLU A 206 44.62 7.25 20.96
N ASN A 207 44.65 5.93 21.11
CA ASN A 207 43.87 5.28 22.15
C ASN A 207 44.48 5.70 23.49
N GLU A 208 43.78 6.53 24.26
CA GLU A 208 44.03 6.63 25.69
C GLU A 208 44.00 5.20 26.26
N LYS A 209 45.12 4.77 26.84
CA LYS A 209 45.16 3.58 27.70
C LYS A 209 44.57 3.90 29.06
#